data_AF-A0A7X2D0A9-F1
#
_entry.id   AF-A0A7X2D0A9-F1
#
_cell.length_a   1.000
_cell.length_b   1.000
_cell.length_c   1.000
_cell.angle_alpha   90.00
_cell.angle_beta   90.00
_cell.angle_gamma   90.00
#
_symmetry.space_group_name_H-M   'P 1'
#
loop_
_entity.id
_entity.type
_entity.pdbx_description
1 polymer ?
#
loop_
_entity_poly.entity_id
_entity_poly.type
_entity_poly.pdbx_seq_one_letter_code
_entity_poly.pdbx_strand_id
1 'polypeptide(L)'
;MAYQITKIRLADASHPSTDEITEVKLADGSVETIKELIRFLDSDYEYFYVNSAGKKAAIEAVHDSILKCSIQTKDTASNPDALLSLPQF
;
A
#
# COMPACT_ATOMS: atom_id res chain seq x y z
N MET A 1 -0.15 -11.10 12.12
CA MET A 1 0.02 -11.86 10.84
C MET A 1 0.39 -10.83 9.79
N ALA A 2 1.37 -11.11 8.93
CA ALA A 2 1.88 -10.14 7.98
C ALA A 2 1.47 -10.49 6.54
N TYR A 3 0.85 -9.56 5.84
CA TYR A 3 0.39 -9.71 4.46
C TYR A 3 1.37 -9.05 3.48
N GLN A 4 1.73 -9.77 2.42
CA GLN A 4 2.61 -9.27 1.39
C GLN A 4 1.81 -8.69 0.22
N ILE A 5 1.96 -7.40 -0.06
CA ILE A 5 1.48 -6.78 -1.28
C ILE A 5 2.46 -7.07 -2.42
N THR A 6 1.92 -7.51 -3.55
CA THR A 6 2.69 -7.83 -4.76
C THR A 6 2.37 -6.92 -5.93
N LYS A 7 1.14 -6.42 -6.02
CA LYS A 7 0.69 -5.51 -7.07
C LYS A 7 -0.22 -4.44 -6.51
N ILE A 8 -0.33 -3.32 -7.21
CA ILE A 8 -1.23 -2.22 -6.85
C ILE A 8 -2.12 -1.85 -8.04
N ARG A 9 -3.27 -1.24 -7.78
CA ARG A 9 -4.15 -0.69 -8.80
C ARG A 9 -4.36 0.78 -8.54
N LEU A 10 -4.10 1.61 -9.54
CA LEU A 10 -4.36 3.04 -9.50
C LEU A 10 -5.72 3.35 -10.15
N ALA A 11 -6.41 4.36 -9.64
CA ALA A 11 -7.58 4.94 -10.31
C ALA A 11 -7.17 5.67 -11.60
N ASP A 12 -6.15 6.53 -11.53
CA ASP A 12 -5.52 7.14 -12.69
C ASP A 12 -4.05 6.71 -12.83
N ALA A 13 -3.73 5.95 -13.87
CA ALA A 13 -2.36 5.57 -14.20
C ALA A 13 -1.51 6.75 -14.73
N SER A 14 -2.15 7.85 -15.13
CA SER A 14 -1.48 9.04 -15.67
C SER A 14 -0.83 9.90 -14.58
N HIS A 15 -1.29 9.79 -13.33
CA HIS A 15 -0.78 10.53 -12.17
C HIS A 15 -0.52 9.57 -11.01
N PRO A 16 0.54 8.75 -11.09
CA PRO A 16 0.83 7.78 -10.04
C PRO A 16 1.14 8.50 -8.73
N SER A 17 0.20 8.39 -7.78
CA SER A 17 0.35 8.87 -6.42
C SER A 17 -0.22 7.83 -5.46
N THR A 18 0.26 7.81 -4.21
CA THR A 18 -0.25 6.89 -3.18
C THR A 18 -1.73 7.11 -2.87
N ASP A 19 -2.23 8.34 -3.09
CA ASP A 19 -3.65 8.69 -2.99
C ASP A 19 -4.52 8.11 -4.12
N GLU A 20 -3.93 7.83 -5.29
CA GLU A 20 -4.63 7.24 -6.43
C GLU A 20 -4.71 5.71 -6.34
N ILE A 21 -4.06 5.09 -5.36
CA ILE A 21 -4.17 3.65 -5.13
C ILE A 21 -5.59 3.35 -4.67
N THR A 22 -6.29 2.48 -5.40
CA THR A 22 -7.65 2.06 -5.08
C THR A 22 -7.68 0.67 -4.47
N GLU A 23 -6.85 -0.22 -5.02
CA GLU A 23 -6.79 -1.63 -4.65
C GLU A 23 -5.34 -2.11 -4.60
N VAL A 24 -5.10 -3.13 -3.81
CA VAL A 24 -3.83 -3.82 -3.70
C VAL A 24 -4.06 -5.31 -3.89
N LYS A 25 -3.08 -5.99 -4.47
CA LYS A 25 -3.09 -7.43 -4.63
C LYS A 25 -2.07 -8.07 -3.71
N LEU A 26 -2.55 -8.97 -2.88
CA LEU A 26 -1.75 -9.74 -1.95
C LEU A 26 -1.07 -10.93 -2.64
N ALA A 27 -0.03 -11.48 -2.02
CA ALA A 27 0.74 -12.60 -2.54
C ALA A 27 -0.06 -13.91 -2.62
N ASP A 28 -1.11 -14.05 -1.83
CA ASP A 28 -2.08 -15.16 -1.89
C ASP A 28 -3.02 -15.05 -3.12
N GLY A 29 -2.95 -13.94 -3.85
CA GLY A 29 -3.79 -13.64 -5.01
C GLY A 29 -5.06 -12.86 -4.70
N SER A 30 -5.34 -12.60 -3.41
CA SER A 30 -6.48 -11.79 -2.96
C SER A 30 -6.29 -10.33 -3.34
N VAL A 31 -7.39 -9.64 -3.63
CA VAL A 31 -7.41 -8.20 -3.90
C VAL A 31 -8.15 -7.51 -2.77
N GLU A 32 -7.53 -6.52 -2.17
CA GLU A 32 -8.10 -5.71 -1.08
C GLU A 32 -8.16 -4.24 -1.50
N THR A 33 -9.24 -3.56 -1.12
CA THR A 33 -9.34 -2.11 -1.31
C THR A 33 -8.52 -1.38 -0.25
N ILE A 34 -8.10 -0.14 -0.54
CA ILE A 34 -7.41 0.70 0.47
C ILE A 34 -8.23 0.81 1.77
N LYS A 35 -9.56 0.92 1.66
CA LYS A 35 -10.43 1.01 2.85
C LYS A 35 -10.40 -0.26 3.70
N GLU A 36 -10.33 -1.43 3.07
CA GLU A 36 -10.19 -2.71 3.78
C GLU A 36 -8.81 -2.82 4.40
N LEU A 37 -7.76 -2.53 3.61
CA LEU A 37 -6.38 -2.59 4.09
C LEU A 37 -6.15 -1.68 5.30
N ILE A 38 -6.70 -0.47 5.29
CA ILE A 38 -6.62 0.46 6.43
C ILE A 38 -7.36 -0.10 7.65
N ARG A 39 -8.55 -0.67 7.47
CA ARG A 39 -9.26 -1.34 8.58
C ARG A 39 -8.46 -2.49 9.18
N PHE A 40 -7.74 -3.24 8.35
CA PHE A 40 -6.87 -4.31 8.83
C PHE A 40 -5.64 -3.74 9.54
N LEU A 41 -4.99 -2.71 9.00
CA LEU A 41 -3.89 -2.00 9.69
C LEU A 41 -4.35 -1.45 11.06
N ASP A 42 -5.53 -0.87 11.15
CA ASP A 42 -6.15 -0.40 12.40
C ASP A 42 -6.47 -1.56 13.37
N SER A 43 -6.64 -2.78 12.85
CA SER A 43 -6.91 -4.01 13.61
C SER A 43 -5.64 -4.78 13.97
N ASP A 44 -4.47 -4.12 14.01
CA ASP A 44 -3.18 -4.70 14.39
C ASP A 44 -2.63 -5.73 13.35
N TYR A 45 -3.07 -5.65 12.10
CA TYR A 45 -2.48 -6.42 11.01
C TYR A 45 -1.29 -5.69 10.40
N GLU A 46 -0.28 -6.45 9.98
CA GLU A 46 0.91 -5.89 9.35
C GLU A 46 0.86 -6.10 7.85
N TYR A 47 1.13 -5.06 7.08
CA TYR A 47 1.28 -5.16 5.63
C TYR A 47 2.68 -4.76 5.22
N PHE A 48 3.24 -5.47 4.26
CA PHE A 48 4.55 -5.17 3.71
C PHE A 48 4.60 -5.48 2.21
N TYR A 49 5.57 -4.91 1.51
CA TYR A 49 5.88 -5.28 0.14
C TYR A 49 7.37 -5.52 -0.01
N VAL A 50 7.74 -6.21 -1.08
CA VAL A 50 9.14 -6.44 -1.45
C VAL A 50 9.44 -5.56 -2.65
N ASN A 51 10.38 -4.63 -2.49
CA ASN A 51 10.79 -3.78 -3.60
C ASN A 51 11.66 -4.55 -4.61
N SER A 52 11.96 -3.94 -5.74
CA SER A 52 12.80 -4.52 -6.80
C SER A 52 14.23 -4.86 -6.35
N ALA A 53 14.70 -4.30 -5.23
CA ALA A 53 15.98 -4.65 -4.60
C ALA A 53 15.87 -5.83 -3.62
N GLY A 54 14.71 -6.49 -3.50
CA GLY A 54 14.47 -7.60 -2.59
C GLY A 54 14.35 -7.18 -1.11
N LYS A 55 14.25 -5.88 -0.82
CA LYS A 55 14.08 -5.37 0.55
C LYS A 55 12.60 -5.30 0.90
N LYS A 56 12.28 -5.74 2.12
CA LYS A 56 10.94 -5.61 2.69
C LYS A 56 10.74 -4.19 3.18
N ALA A 57 9.61 -3.61 2.82
CA ALA A 57 9.17 -2.30 3.26
C ALA A 57 7.78 -2.44 3.89
N ALA A 58 7.65 -1.98 5.13
CA ALA A 58 6.38 -2.03 5.86
C ALA A 58 5.46 -0.89 5.40
N ILE A 59 4.16 -1.13 5.48
CA ILE A 59 3.12 -0.18 5.12
C ILE A 59 2.42 0.26 6.39
N GLU A 60 2.05 1.54 6.44
CA GLU A 60 1.23 2.12 7.49
C GLU A 60 0.08 2.91 6.86
N ALA A 61 -1.00 3.06 7.64
CA ALA A 61 -2.14 3.87 7.26
C ALA A 61 -1.91 5.30 7.73
N VAL A 62 -2.15 6.26 6.84
CA VAL A 62 -2.10 7.69 7.14
C VAL A 62 -3.51 8.21 7.19
N HIS A 63 -3.88 8.78 8.33
CA HIS A 63 -5.18 9.38 8.56
C HIS A 63 -4.99 10.90 8.51
N ASP A 64 -4.94 11.45 7.30
CA ASP A 64 -4.70 12.87 7.07
C ASP A 64 -5.90 13.72 7.55
N SER A 65 -7.12 13.18 7.44
CA SER A 65 -8.35 13.81 7.95
C SER A 65 -9.49 12.80 8.11
N ILE A 66 -10.58 13.22 8.77
CA ILE A 66 -11.80 12.41 9.07
C ILE A 66 -12.36 11.64 7.85
N LEU A 67 -12.07 12.08 6.63
CA LEU A 67 -12.57 11.49 5.39
C LEU A 67 -11.49 11.00 4.41
N LYS A 68 -10.20 11.26 4.68
CA LYS A 68 -9.11 10.89 3.77
C LYS A 68 -8.10 10.05 4.52
N CYS A 69 -8.12 8.77 4.19
CA CYS A 69 -7.16 7.80 4.68
C CYS A 69 -6.40 7.25 3.47
N SER A 70 -5.08 7.28 3.52
CA SER A 70 -4.18 6.79 2.48
C SER A 70 -3.19 5.81 3.08
N ILE A 71 -2.45 5.09 2.25
CA ILE A 71 -1.43 4.14 2.71
C ILE A 71 -0.07 4.69 2.30
N GLN A 72 0.90 4.57 3.19
CA GLN A 72 2.28 4.95 2.89
C GLN A 72 3.26 3.90 3.38
N THR A 73 4.46 3.94 2.82
CA THR A 73 5.57 3.14 3.33
C THR A 73 6.03 3.71 4.66
N LYS A 74 6.12 2.90 5.71
CA LYS A 74 6.50 3.33 7.08
C LYS A 74 7.84 4.05 7.18
N ASP A 75 8.77 3.78 6.25
CA ASP A 75 10.06 4.46 6.10
C ASP A 75 10.03 5.56 5.02
N THR A 76 8.97 6.38 5.00
CA THR A 76 8.82 7.52 4.06
C THR A 76 10.00 8.50 4.10
N ALA A 77 10.74 8.56 5.22
CA ALA A 77 11.94 9.39 5.37
C ALA A 77 13.04 9.11 4.31
N SER A 78 13.04 7.94 3.67
CA SER A 78 14.03 7.58 2.64
C SER A 78 13.45 7.41 1.22
N ASN A 79 12.15 7.13 1.06
CA ASN A 79 11.50 7.05 -0.26
C ASN A 79 9.96 7.01 -0.13
N PRO A 80 9.26 8.14 -0.25
CA PRO A 80 7.80 8.20 -0.12
C PRO A 80 7.06 7.40 -1.21
N ASP A 81 7.66 7.23 -2.39
CA ASP A 81 7.00 6.60 -3.56
C ASP A 81 7.38 5.13 -3.80
N ALA A 82 8.09 4.49 -2.86
CA ALA A 82 8.54 3.11 -3.09
C ALA A 82 7.39 2.11 -3.26
N LEU A 83 6.16 2.46 -2.82
CA LEU A 83 4.96 1.65 -3.00
C LEU A 83 4.43 1.71 -4.45
N LEU A 84 4.60 2.86 -5.12
CA LEU A 84 4.27 3.05 -6.54
C LEU A 84 5.22 2.31 -7.48
N SER A 85 6.36 1.82 -6.96
CA SER A 85 7.27 0.97 -7.72
C SER A 85 6.71 -0.43 -7.97
N LEU A 86 5.60 -0.79 -7.34
CA LEU A 86 4.98 -2.10 -7.51
C LEU A 86 4.30 -2.20 -8.89
N PRO A 87 4.33 -3.39 -9.51
CA PRO A 87 3.66 -3.60 -10.78
C PRO A 87 2.15 -3.40 -10.63
N GLN A 88 1.54 -2.83 -11.67
CA GLN A 88 0.10 -2.67 -11.76
C GLN A 88 -0.59 -3.94 -12.29
N PHE A 89 -1.91 -4.08 -12.05
CA PHE A 89 -2.71 -5.21 -12.54
C PHE A 89 -4.09 -4.80 -13.03
#